data_AF-A0A1X6NGB3-F1
#
_entry.id   AF-A0A1X6NGB3-F1
#
_cell.length_a   1.000
_cell.length_b   1.000
_cell.length_c   1.000
_cell.angle_alpha   90.00
_cell.angle_beta   90.00
_cell.angle_gamma   90.00
#
_symmetry.space_group_name_H-M   'P 1'
#
loop_
_entity.id
_entity.type
_entity.pdbx_description
1 polymer ?
#
loop_
_entity_poly.entity_id
_entity_poly.type
_entity_poly.pdbx_seq_one_letter_code
_entity_poly.pdbx_strand_id
1 'polypeptide(L)'
;DPSPSDPGAVFIHPPFTDFPYAPKYKDGLTYNLMAANPEWFLDPADFDNVEGGNPTGIRYPSQLEPPRGWCPTKKKDIKDGWPEGEEPRLRCTFCRRTYAGVNAKSMWRRHVYEKHRIAMSNRRD
;
A
#
# COMPACT_ATOMS: atom_id res chain seq x y z
N ASP A 1 9.78 -7.76 8.22
CA ASP A 1 9.49 -6.95 7.00
C ASP A 1 10.21 -7.59 5.81
N PRO A 2 9.79 -7.36 4.56
CA PRO A 2 10.58 -7.78 3.41
C PRO A 2 11.97 -7.14 3.49
N SER A 3 13.00 -7.90 3.14
CA SER A 3 14.38 -7.42 3.06
C SER A 3 14.78 -7.31 1.59
N PRO A 4 15.66 -6.39 1.18
CA PRO A 4 16.22 -6.37 -0.18
C PRO A 4 16.87 -7.70 -0.61
N SER A 5 17.30 -8.52 0.35
CA SER A 5 17.83 -9.87 0.09
C SER A 5 16.75 -10.96 -0.02
N ASP A 6 15.48 -10.61 0.14
CA ASP A 6 14.36 -11.56 0.08
C ASP A 6 14.03 -11.85 -1.40
N PRO A 7 14.30 -13.08 -1.90
CA PRO A 7 14.09 -13.41 -3.31
C PRO A 7 12.61 -13.38 -3.72
N GLY A 8 11.68 -13.33 -2.76
CA GLY A 8 10.24 -13.20 -2.98
C GLY A 8 9.71 -11.78 -2.76
N ALA A 9 10.58 -10.76 -2.77
CA ALA A 9 10.18 -9.36 -2.63
C ALA A 9 10.73 -8.53 -3.79
N VAL A 10 9.85 -7.79 -4.46
CA VAL A 10 10.17 -6.81 -5.49
C VAL A 10 9.98 -5.43 -4.88
N PHE A 11 11.06 -4.67 -4.73
CA PHE A 11 10.99 -3.29 -4.28
C PHE A 11 10.82 -2.37 -5.49
N ILE A 12 9.78 -1.54 -5.45
CA ILE A 12 9.44 -0.59 -6.50
C ILE A 12 9.76 0.81 -6.00
N HIS A 13 10.57 1.50 -6.79
CA HIS A 13 11.09 2.82 -6.49
C HIS A 13 10.45 3.92 -7.37
N PRO A 14 10.42 5.18 -6.92
CA PRO A 14 10.07 6.33 -7.76
C PRO A 14 10.95 6.41 -9.02
N PRO A 15 10.45 6.96 -10.14
CA PRO A 15 9.21 7.71 -10.31
C PRO A 15 7.97 6.84 -10.58
N PHE A 16 8.01 5.55 -10.26
CA PHE A 16 6.92 4.59 -10.50
C PHE A 16 6.55 4.47 -12.00
N THR A 17 7.52 4.69 -12.88
CA THR A 17 7.42 4.39 -14.31
C THR A 17 8.15 3.10 -14.68
N ASP A 18 8.98 2.59 -13.78
CA ASP A 18 9.77 1.37 -13.94
C ASP A 18 9.37 0.36 -12.86
N PHE A 19 8.37 -0.44 -13.19
CA PHE A 19 7.86 -1.54 -12.37
C PHE A 19 7.41 -2.69 -13.28
N PRO A 20 7.25 -3.92 -12.78
CA PRO A 20 6.92 -5.03 -13.65
C PRO A 20 5.62 -4.77 -14.42
N TYR A 21 5.69 -4.89 -15.75
CA TYR A 21 4.59 -4.58 -16.67
C TYR A 21 4.15 -3.10 -16.73
N ALA A 22 4.97 -2.14 -16.30
CA ALA A 22 4.65 -0.71 -16.35
C ALA A 22 4.07 -0.22 -17.69
N PRO A 23 4.57 -0.63 -18.88
CA PRO A 23 3.99 -0.21 -20.16
C PRO A 23 2.52 -0.63 -20.38
N LYS A 24 2.02 -1.61 -19.64
CA LYS A 24 0.62 -2.07 -19.71
C LYS A 24 -0.34 -1.18 -18.91
N TYR A 25 0.16 -0.38 -17.98
CA TYR A 25 -0.65 0.40 -17.04
C TYR A 25 -0.48 1.90 -17.30
N LYS A 26 -1.41 2.48 -18.06
CA LYS A 26 -1.39 3.91 -18.43
C LYS A 26 -1.54 4.84 -17.22
N ASP A 27 -2.22 4.39 -16.17
CA ASP A 27 -2.42 5.13 -14.92
C ASP A 27 -1.23 5.02 -13.95
N GLY A 28 -0.18 4.27 -14.31
CA GLY A 28 0.99 4.03 -13.45
C GLY A 28 0.73 3.06 -12.31
N LEU A 29 1.59 3.10 -11.29
CA LEU A 29 1.49 2.24 -10.11
C LEU A 29 0.34 2.71 -9.21
N THR A 30 -0.61 1.82 -8.93
CA THR A 30 -1.74 2.08 -8.03
C THR A 30 -1.77 1.10 -6.86
N TYR A 31 -2.47 1.46 -5.79
CA TYR A 31 -2.66 0.55 -4.66
C TYR A 31 -3.26 -0.81 -5.07
N ASN A 32 -4.18 -0.81 -6.04
CA ASN A 32 -4.82 -2.05 -6.51
C ASN A 32 -3.79 -3.01 -7.14
N LEU A 33 -2.83 -2.48 -7.88
CA LEU A 33 -1.73 -3.28 -8.44
C LEU A 33 -0.84 -3.83 -7.31
N MET A 34 -0.50 -3.00 -6.33
CA MET A 34 0.29 -3.43 -5.16
C MET A 34 -0.44 -4.46 -4.29
N ALA A 35 -1.77 -4.45 -4.28
CA ALA A 35 -2.58 -5.42 -3.57
C ALA A 35 -2.72 -6.73 -4.35
N ALA A 36 -2.81 -6.67 -5.68
CA ALA A 36 -2.87 -7.84 -6.56
C ALA A 36 -1.52 -8.56 -6.71
N ASN A 37 -0.41 -7.87 -6.45
CA ASN A 37 0.96 -8.40 -6.52
C ASN A 37 1.58 -8.40 -5.11
N PRO A 38 1.35 -9.44 -4.29
CA PRO A 38 1.74 -9.48 -2.89
C PRO A 38 3.26 -9.52 -2.66
N GLU A 39 4.04 -9.83 -3.69
CA GLU A 39 5.49 -9.70 -3.70
C GLU A 39 5.99 -8.28 -3.96
N TRP A 40 5.13 -7.33 -4.34
CA TRP A 40 5.56 -5.94 -4.59
C TRP A 40 5.52 -5.10 -3.31
N PHE A 41 6.62 -4.43 -3.03
CA PHE A 41 6.79 -3.56 -1.88
C PHE A 41 7.36 -2.21 -2.31
N LEU A 42 7.05 -1.18 -1.55
CA LEU A 42 7.69 0.13 -1.64
C LEU A 42 8.85 0.16 -0.65
N ASP A 43 9.89 0.93 -0.96
CA ASP A 43 10.98 1.18 -0.02
C ASP A 43 10.67 2.42 0.84
N PRO A 44 10.60 2.30 2.18
CA PRO A 44 10.44 3.47 3.05
C PRO A 44 11.53 4.54 2.86
N ALA A 45 12.73 4.16 2.39
CA ALA A 45 13.82 5.09 2.13
C ALA A 45 13.54 6.05 0.95
N ASP A 46 12.54 5.77 0.11
CA ASP A 46 12.16 6.66 -0.99
C ASP A 46 11.25 7.81 -0.55
N PHE A 47 10.71 7.77 0.67
CA PHE A 47 9.65 8.68 1.11
C PHE A 47 10.09 9.64 2.21
N ASP A 48 9.30 10.71 2.35
CA ASP A 48 9.39 11.64 3.47
C ASP A 48 9.11 10.91 4.79
N ASN A 49 10.15 10.83 5.62
CA ASN A 49 10.03 10.33 6.98
C ASN A 49 9.45 11.39 7.90
N VAL A 50 8.58 10.98 8.81
CA VAL A 50 7.92 11.85 9.82
C VAL A 50 8.93 12.62 10.67
N GLU A 51 10.14 12.09 10.85
CA GLU A 51 11.21 12.70 11.65
C GLU A 51 12.14 13.62 10.84
N GLY A 52 11.81 13.93 9.58
CA GLY A 52 12.60 14.83 8.73
C GLY A 52 13.92 14.22 8.25
N GLY A 53 14.07 12.89 8.32
CA GLY A 53 15.33 12.20 8.05
C GLY A 53 15.69 12.00 6.58
N ASN A 54 14.85 12.40 5.62
CA ASN A 54 15.09 12.19 4.20
C ASN A 54 14.78 13.44 3.36
N PRO A 55 15.75 14.34 3.12
CA PRO A 55 15.53 15.57 2.36
C PRO A 55 15.30 15.33 0.86
N THR A 56 15.58 14.12 0.37
CA THR A 56 15.33 13.69 -1.02
C THR A 56 14.11 12.78 -1.16
N GLY A 57 13.40 12.54 -0.06
CA GLY A 57 12.21 11.71 -0.05
C GLY A 57 11.08 12.35 -0.86
N ILE A 58 10.21 11.51 -1.42
CA ILE A 58 8.97 11.98 -2.03
C ILE A 58 7.81 11.84 -1.04
N ARG A 59 6.79 12.69 -1.19
CA ARG A 59 5.54 12.50 -0.46
C ARG A 59 4.84 11.23 -0.92
N TYR A 60 4.22 10.52 0.02
CA TYR A 60 3.47 9.31 -0.28
C TYR A 60 2.30 9.62 -1.25
N PRO A 61 2.30 9.05 -2.48
CA PRO A 61 1.30 9.33 -3.50
C PRO A 61 -0.10 8.87 -3.09
N SER A 62 -1.12 9.70 -3.34
CA SER A 62 -2.52 9.34 -3.05
C SER A 62 -3.02 8.14 -3.85
N GLN A 63 -2.47 7.90 -5.05
CA GLN A 63 -2.78 6.72 -5.88
C GLN A 63 -2.31 5.39 -5.27
N LEU A 64 -1.35 5.45 -4.34
CA LEU A 64 -0.86 4.30 -3.57
C LEU A 64 -1.55 4.20 -2.20
N GLU A 65 -2.53 5.06 -1.91
CA GLU A 65 -3.42 4.88 -0.76
C GLU A 65 -4.56 3.91 -1.11
N PRO A 66 -4.99 3.08 -0.15
CA PRO A 66 -6.21 2.29 -0.29
C PRO A 66 -7.41 3.12 -0.75
N PRO A 67 -8.16 2.69 -1.78
CA PRO A 67 -9.35 3.40 -2.23
C PRO A 67 -10.43 3.41 -1.15
N ARG A 68 -11.39 4.34 -1.26
CA ARG A 68 -12.55 4.36 -0.37
C ARG A 68 -13.44 3.15 -0.67
N GLY A 69 -13.93 2.47 0.36
CA GLY A 69 -14.84 1.33 0.20
C GLY A 69 -14.18 -0.04 -0.04
N TRP A 70 -12.85 -0.17 0.10
CA TRP A 70 -12.14 -1.44 -0.10
C TRP A 70 -12.62 -2.59 0.80
N CYS A 71 -12.92 -2.30 2.07
CA CYS A 71 -13.56 -3.28 2.95
C CYS A 71 -15.08 -2.99 2.99
N PRO A 72 -15.93 -3.96 2.62
CA PRO A 72 -17.37 -3.82 2.64
C PRO A 72 -17.84 -3.62 4.07
N THR A 73 -18.67 -2.60 4.28
CA THR A 73 -19.28 -2.29 5.58
C THR A 73 -20.48 -3.19 5.89
N LYS A 74 -20.99 -3.93 4.90
CA LYS A 74 -22.14 -4.84 5.05
C LYS A 74 -21.81 -6.22 4.52
N LYS A 75 -22.16 -7.27 5.28
CA LYS A 75 -22.04 -8.69 4.86
C LYS A 75 -22.78 -9.02 3.54
N LYS A 76 -23.73 -8.18 3.10
CA LYS A 76 -24.47 -8.36 1.85
C LYS A 76 -23.63 -8.11 0.58
N ASP A 77 -22.56 -7.32 0.68
CA ASP A 77 -21.69 -6.99 -0.47
C ASP A 77 -20.56 -8.03 -0.68
N ILE A 78 -20.48 -9.08 0.15
CA ILE A 78 -19.47 -10.14 0.06
C ILE A 78 -19.78 -11.13 -1.09
N LYS A 79 -20.99 -11.07 -1.68
CA LYS A 79 -21.53 -12.17 -2.49
C LYS A 79 -21.09 -12.22 -3.96
N ASP A 80 -20.37 -11.21 -4.48
CA ASP A 80 -20.22 -11.02 -5.94
C ASP A 80 -18.78 -11.01 -6.50
N GLY A 81 -17.75 -11.45 -5.77
CA GLY A 81 -16.42 -11.49 -6.42
C GLY A 81 -15.20 -11.95 -5.65
N TRP A 82 -15.34 -12.46 -4.43
CA TRP A 82 -14.19 -12.96 -3.65
C TRP A 82 -14.27 -14.49 -3.52
N PRO A 83 -13.15 -15.22 -3.63
CA PRO A 83 -13.13 -16.65 -3.40
C PRO A 83 -13.76 -16.95 -2.03
N GLU A 84 -14.63 -17.97 -1.98
CA GLU A 84 -15.37 -18.35 -0.78
C GLU A 84 -14.41 -18.58 0.39
N GLY A 85 -14.41 -17.65 1.36
CA GLY A 85 -13.56 -17.69 2.56
C GLY A 85 -12.55 -16.54 2.72
N GLU A 86 -12.31 -15.72 1.69
CA GLU A 86 -11.39 -14.58 1.78
C GLU A 86 -12.13 -13.25 1.94
N GLU A 87 -12.16 -12.72 3.17
CA GLU A 87 -12.57 -11.33 3.41
C GLU A 87 -11.59 -10.36 2.74
N PRO A 88 -12.07 -9.28 2.10
CA PRO A 88 -11.20 -8.30 1.46
C PRO A 88 -10.30 -7.62 2.50
N ARG A 89 -9.00 -7.75 2.28
CA ARG A 89 -7.94 -7.28 3.19
C ARG A 89 -7.16 -6.14 2.55
N LEU A 90 -6.86 -5.13 3.36
CA LEU A 90 -5.90 -4.09 3.03
C LEU A 90 -4.50 -4.55 3.39
N ARG A 91 -3.63 -4.68 2.39
CA ARG A 91 -2.22 -4.99 2.56
C ARG A 91 -1.39 -3.71 2.75
N CYS A 92 -0.39 -3.76 3.63
CA CYS A 92 0.64 -2.72 3.71
C CYS A 92 1.50 -2.74 2.44
N THR A 93 1.72 -1.58 1.82
CA THR A 93 2.58 -1.48 0.62
C THR A 93 4.07 -1.61 0.96
N PHE A 94 4.46 -1.53 2.22
CA PHE A 94 5.85 -1.62 2.68
C PHE A 94 6.18 -2.94 3.37
N CYS A 95 5.17 -3.75 3.73
CA CYS A 95 5.39 -5.03 4.41
C CYS A 95 4.23 -6.02 4.23
N ARG A 96 4.39 -7.23 4.76
CA ARG A 96 3.41 -8.33 4.59
C ARG A 96 2.19 -8.24 5.52
N ARG A 97 2.01 -7.15 6.28
CA ARG A 97 0.85 -7.00 7.17
C ARG A 97 -0.43 -6.73 6.38
N THR A 98 -1.53 -7.34 6.83
CA THR A 98 -2.87 -7.15 6.26
C THR A 98 -3.88 -6.74 7.32
N TYR A 99 -4.89 -5.96 6.93
CA TYR A 99 -5.94 -5.43 7.79
C TYR A 99 -7.31 -5.74 7.20
N ALA A 100 -8.25 -6.19 8.03
CA ALA A 100 -9.62 -6.50 7.63
C ALA A 100 -10.64 -5.73 8.47
N GLY A 101 -11.89 -5.68 7.99
CA GLY A 101 -13.01 -5.08 8.68
C GLY A 101 -13.17 -3.56 8.47
N VAL A 102 -14.19 -2.99 9.10
CA VAL A 102 -14.64 -1.60 8.88
C VAL A 102 -13.57 -0.54 9.18
N ASN A 103 -12.65 -0.86 10.10
CA ASN A 103 -11.57 0.04 10.53
C ASN A 103 -10.23 -0.27 9.85
N ALA A 104 -10.19 -1.17 8.87
CA ALA A 104 -8.95 -1.63 8.23
C ALA A 104 -8.12 -0.45 7.69
N LYS A 105 -8.77 0.54 7.08
CA LYS A 105 -8.07 1.70 6.51
C LYS A 105 -7.36 2.51 7.59
N SER A 106 -8.04 2.84 8.69
CA SER A 106 -7.44 3.59 9.81
C SER A 106 -6.29 2.82 10.45
N MET A 107 -6.44 1.50 10.62
CA MET A 107 -5.38 0.63 11.14
C MET A 107 -4.17 0.57 10.20
N TRP A 108 -4.41 0.46 8.89
CA TRP A 108 -3.39 0.51 7.86
C TRP A 108 -2.63 1.85 7.89
N ARG A 109 -3.35 2.99 7.96
CA ARG A 109 -2.74 4.32 8.06
C ARG A 109 -1.82 4.44 9.28
N ARG A 110 -2.33 4.04 10.45
CA ARG A 110 -1.57 4.06 11.70
C ARG A 110 -0.33 3.18 11.62
N HIS A 111 -0.45 2.01 11.00
CA HIS A 111 0.67 1.11 10.82
C HIS A 111 1.77 1.70 9.93
N VAL A 112 1.42 2.28 8.78
CA VAL A 112 2.39 2.94 7.89
C VAL A 112 3.14 4.04 8.64
N TYR A 113 2.43 4.87 9.40
CA TYR A 113 3.03 5.94 10.19
C TYR A 113 3.93 5.43 11.33
N GLU A 114 3.47 4.47 12.12
CA GLU A 114 4.20 4.01 13.31
C GLU A 114 5.37 3.09 12.96
N LYS A 115 5.21 2.22 11.96
CA LYS A 115 6.21 1.19 11.62
C LYS A 115 7.14 1.61 10.51
N HIS A 116 6.61 2.25 9.47
CA HIS A 116 7.41 2.67 8.33
C HIS A 116 7.82 4.14 8.40
N ARG A 117 7.35 4.88 9.42
CA ARG A 117 7.66 6.31 9.63
C ARG A 117 7.30 7.20 8.45
N ILE A 118 6.36 6.78 7.59
CA ILE A 118 5.95 7.56 6.42
C ILE A 118 4.74 8.44 6.75
N ALA A 119 4.89 9.73 6.51
CA ALA A 119 3.80 10.69 6.63
C ALA A 119 2.89 10.59 5.41
N MET A 120 1.60 10.38 5.62
CA MET A 120 0.64 10.34 4.52
C MET A 120 0.11 11.73 4.20
N SER A 121 -0.09 11.98 2.90
CA SER A 121 -0.45 13.28 2.31
C SER A 121 -1.76 13.91 2.84
N ASN A 122 -2.56 13.17 3.62
CA ASN A 122 -3.88 13.57 4.09
C ASN A 122 -3.98 13.74 5.62
N ARG A 123 -2.92 14.21 6.28
CA ARG A 123 -3.14 14.93 7.54
C ARG A 123 -3.80 16.26 7.17
N ARG A 124 -5.14 16.31 7.26
CA ARG A 124 -5.81 17.56 7.63
C ARG A 124 -5.13 18.02 8.91
N ASP A 125 -4.36 19.10 8.80
CA ASP A 125 -4.04 19.97 9.94
C ASP A 125 -5.36 20.41 10.61
#